data_AF-A0A3N5ICR1-F1
#
_entry.id   AF-A0A3N5ICR1-F1
#
_cell.length_a   1.000
_cell.length_b   1.000
_cell.length_c   1.000
_cell.angle_alpha   90.00
_cell.angle_beta   90.00
_cell.angle_gamma   90.00
#
_symmetry.space_group_name_H-M   'P 1'
#
loop_
_entity.id
_entity.type
_entity.pdbx_description
1 polymer ?
#
loop_
_entity_poly.entity_id
_entity_poly.type
_entity_poly.pdbx_seq_one_letter_code
_entity_poly.pdbx_strand_id
1 'polypeptide(L)'
;DGIEITTVREPKVPNMSPPDTELYKALADAMRRRAPGVVVAPALMVGFTDNWVFRGLGLHGYGWSPFVLDEDGFMRIHGNDERISLDNVRAGARAYTELLLAVAAA
;
A
#
# COMPACT_ATOMS: atom_id res chain seq x y z
N ASP A 1 -40.71 -14.30 -5.84
CA ASP A 1 -40.63 -12.85 -6.02
C ASP A 1 -40.37 -12.17 -4.69
N GLY A 2 -39.15 -11.67 -4.49
CA GLY A 2 -38.75 -10.93 -3.29
C GLY A 2 -37.36 -11.33 -2.80
N ILE A 3 -36.37 -10.47 -3.04
CA ILE A 3 -35.12 -10.48 -2.28
C ILE A 3 -35.28 -9.44 -1.18
N GLU A 4 -35.05 -9.85 0.07
CA GLU A 4 -34.96 -8.94 1.21
C GLU A 4 -33.49 -8.57 1.43
N ILE A 5 -33.19 -7.27 1.42
CA ILE A 5 -31.84 -6.76 1.68
C ILE A 5 -31.85 -6.11 3.07
N THR A 6 -30.97 -6.58 3.95
CA THR A 6 -30.75 -5.99 5.27
C THR A 6 -29.28 -5.64 5.45
N THR A 7 -29.03 -4.50 6.09
CA THR A 7 -27.68 -4.08 6.44
C THR A 7 -27.30 -4.74 7.76
N VAL A 8 -26.37 -5.69 7.71
CA VAL A 8 -25.94 -6.43 8.90
C VAL A 8 -24.95 -5.66 9.79
N ARG A 9 -24.31 -4.61 9.25
CA ARG A 9 -23.31 -3.78 9.95
C ARG A 9 -23.26 -2.37 9.38
N GLU A 10 -23.02 -1.40 10.24
CA GLU A 10 -22.74 -0.02 9.83
C GLU A 10 -21.48 0.05 8.94
N PRO A 11 -21.54 0.75 7.78
CA PRO A 11 -20.39 1.01 6.94
C PRO A 11 -19.29 1.76 7.71
N LYS A 12 -18.03 1.43 7.43
CA LYS A 12 -16.90 2.18 8.00
C LYS A 12 -16.73 3.50 7.26
N VAL A 13 -16.58 4.58 8.01
CA VAL A 13 -16.29 5.91 7.44
C VAL A 13 -14.92 5.87 6.78
N PRO A 14 -14.80 6.27 5.50
CA PRO A 14 -13.50 6.34 4.83
C PRO A 14 -12.63 7.40 5.51
N ASN A 15 -11.36 7.10 5.68
CA ASN A 15 -10.36 8.06 6.14
C ASN A 15 -9.14 8.04 5.19
N MET A 16 -8.21 8.98 5.38
CA MET A 16 -6.93 9.08 4.65
C MET A 16 -5.85 9.67 5.55
N SER A 17 -4.59 9.36 5.30
CA SER A 17 -3.46 10.09 5.90
C SER A 17 -3.01 11.22 4.94
N PRO A 18 -2.49 12.34 5.46
CA PRO A 18 -1.97 13.43 4.62
C PRO A 18 -0.83 12.97 3.69
N PRO A 19 -0.70 13.47 2.46
CA PRO A 19 0.35 13.05 1.53
C PRO A 19 1.67 13.83 1.70
N ASP A 20 1.97 14.32 2.91
CA ASP A 20 3.11 15.19 3.20
C ASP A 20 3.81 14.87 4.54
N THR A 21 3.53 13.70 5.12
CA THR A 21 4.19 13.23 6.36
C THR A 21 5.60 12.73 6.11
N GLU A 22 6.41 12.62 7.17
CA GLU A 22 7.76 12.04 7.08
C GLU A 22 7.74 10.58 6.59
N LEU A 23 6.75 9.78 7.02
CA LEU A 23 6.58 8.42 6.51
C LEU A 23 6.27 8.40 5.00
N TYR A 24 5.44 9.33 4.52
CA TYR A 24 5.16 9.46 3.09
C TYR A 24 6.42 9.83 2.29
N LYS A 25 7.21 10.80 2.78
CA LYS A 25 8.47 11.22 2.15
C LYS A 25 9.47 10.06 2.09
N ALA A 26 9.62 9.33 3.19
CA ALA A 26 10.51 8.17 3.25
C ALA A 26 10.09 7.06 2.28
N LEU A 27 8.78 6.78 2.16
CA LEU A 27 8.22 5.87 1.16
C LEU A 27 8.56 6.32 -0.27
N ALA A 28 8.35 7.60 -0.57
CA ALA A 28 8.67 8.16 -1.88
C ALA A 28 10.17 8.02 -2.23
N ASP A 29 11.05 8.23 -1.26
CA ASP A 29 12.49 8.08 -1.47
C ASP A 29 12.92 6.62 -1.64
N ALA A 30 12.31 5.69 -0.90
CA ALA A 30 12.52 4.25 -1.12
C ALA A 30 12.10 3.83 -2.54
N MET A 31 10.98 4.35 -3.03
CA MET A 31 10.52 4.10 -4.41
C MET A 31 11.50 4.68 -5.45
N ARG A 32 11.99 5.91 -5.26
CA ARG A 32 12.96 6.53 -6.18
C ARG A 32 14.31 5.82 -6.21
N ARG A 33 14.76 5.25 -5.08
CA ARG A 33 15.95 4.38 -5.04
C ARG A 33 15.75 3.10 -5.84
N ARG A 34 14.55 2.52 -5.80
CA ARG A 34 14.21 1.30 -6.53
C ARG A 34 13.99 1.53 -8.03
N ALA A 35 13.42 2.68 -8.39
CA ALA A 35 13.11 3.09 -9.75
C ALA A 35 13.48 4.59 -9.93
N PRO A 36 14.72 4.88 -10.36
CA PRO A 36 15.18 6.25 -10.58
C PRO A 36 14.27 7.00 -11.57
N GLY A 37 13.87 8.22 -11.20
CA GLY A 37 13.00 9.07 -12.01
C GLY A 37 11.50 8.76 -11.92
N VAL A 38 11.09 7.78 -11.09
CA VAL A 38 9.66 7.47 -10.91
C VAL A 38 8.89 8.65 -10.31
N VAL A 39 7.69 8.88 -10.84
CA VAL A 39 6.72 9.80 -10.24
C VAL A 39 6.00 9.07 -9.11
N VAL A 40 6.02 9.66 -7.91
CA VAL A 40 5.30 9.14 -6.75
C VAL A 40 4.09 10.04 -6.52
N ALA A 41 2.90 9.45 -6.51
CA ALA A 41 1.64 10.14 -6.29
C ALA A 41 0.77 9.33 -5.32
N PRO A 42 0.00 9.99 -4.44
CA PRO A 42 -0.95 9.29 -3.58
C PRO A 42 -2.13 8.77 -4.43
N ALA A 43 -2.61 7.57 -4.11
CA ALA A 43 -3.79 6.97 -4.72
C ALA A 43 -4.73 6.44 -3.63
N LEU A 44 -6.05 6.63 -3.83
CA LEU A 44 -7.06 6.00 -2.99
C LEU A 44 -7.38 4.62 -3.57
N MET A 45 -7.11 3.58 -2.80
CA MET A 45 -7.49 2.21 -3.15
C MET A 45 -8.89 1.92 -2.61
N VAL A 46 -9.81 1.51 -3.49
CA VAL A 46 -11.15 1.04 -3.11
C VAL A 46 -11.03 -0.42 -2.68
N GLY A 47 -10.56 -0.62 -1.45
CA GLY A 47 -10.34 -1.94 -0.86
C GLY A 47 -10.26 -1.87 0.67
N PHE A 48 -10.31 -3.03 1.32
CA PHE A 48 -10.18 -3.10 2.78
C PHE A 48 -8.71 -3.24 3.17
N THR A 49 -8.27 -2.42 4.13
CA THR A 49 -6.93 -2.50 4.75
C THR A 49 -7.06 -2.17 6.22
N ASP A 50 -6.10 -2.61 7.05
CA ASP A 50 -6.11 -2.29 8.49
C ASP A 50 -5.77 -0.82 8.79
N ASN A 51 -5.38 -0.03 7.78
CA ASN A 51 -5.01 1.37 7.96
C ASN A 51 -6.12 2.21 8.58
N TRP A 52 -7.41 1.93 8.35
CA TRP A 52 -8.48 2.72 8.97
C TRP A 52 -8.50 2.57 10.49
N VAL A 53 -8.10 1.41 11.02
CA VAL A 53 -7.97 1.15 12.46
C VAL A 53 -6.81 1.95 13.03
N PHE A 54 -5.62 1.83 12.43
CA PHE A 54 -4.42 2.55 12.89
C PHE A 54 -4.58 4.08 12.83
N ARG A 55 -5.23 4.59 11.79
CA ARG A 55 -5.55 6.02 11.68
C ARG A 55 -6.55 6.48 12.73
N GLY A 56 -7.50 5.62 13.12
CA GLY A 56 -8.40 5.88 14.25
C GLY A 56 -7.66 6.00 15.59
N LEU A 57 -6.46 5.43 15.71
CA LEU A 57 -5.58 5.53 16.88
C LEU A 57 -4.58 6.71 16.78
N GLY A 58 -4.69 7.55 15.74
CA GLY A 58 -3.81 8.71 15.54
C GLY A 58 -2.52 8.43 14.76
N LEU A 59 -2.34 7.21 14.22
CA LEU A 59 -1.16 6.87 13.40
C LEU A 59 -1.37 7.25 11.94
N HIS A 60 -0.29 7.64 11.25
CA HIS A 60 -0.29 7.75 9.80
C HIS A 60 -0.08 6.37 9.15
N GLY A 61 -0.88 6.05 8.13
CA GLY A 61 -0.83 4.75 7.45
C GLY A 61 -1.01 4.89 5.95
N TYR A 62 -0.12 4.26 5.18
CA TYR A 62 -0.11 4.26 3.73
C TYR A 62 -0.03 2.82 3.22
N GLY A 63 -0.80 2.50 2.18
CA GLY A 63 -0.63 1.24 1.46
C GLY A 63 0.60 1.34 0.55
N TRP A 64 1.50 0.38 0.63
CA TRP A 64 2.66 0.31 -0.25
C TRP A 64 2.94 -1.15 -0.64
N SER A 65 3.18 -1.36 -1.93
CA SER A 65 3.71 -2.60 -2.48
C SER A 65 5.10 -2.30 -3.04
N PRO A 66 6.18 -2.90 -2.54
CA PRO A 66 7.55 -2.58 -2.94
C PRO A 66 7.97 -3.30 -4.25
N PHE A 67 6.99 -3.83 -5.00
CA PHE A 67 7.19 -4.63 -6.19
C PHE A 67 6.95 -3.79 -7.45
N VAL A 68 7.77 -4.02 -8.48
CA VAL A 68 7.55 -3.43 -9.81
C VAL A 68 6.82 -4.47 -10.63
N LEU A 69 5.52 -4.26 -10.83
CA LEU A 69 4.64 -5.18 -11.55
C LEU A 69 4.28 -4.58 -12.91
N ASP A 70 4.21 -5.43 -13.92
CA ASP A 70 3.53 -5.13 -15.18
C ASP A 70 2.02 -5.37 -15.03
N GLU A 71 1.26 -5.15 -16.11
CA GLU A 71 -0.19 -5.33 -16.12
C GLU A 71 -0.60 -6.76 -15.77
N ASP A 72 0.09 -7.76 -16.36
CA ASP A 72 -0.15 -9.17 -16.07
C ASP A 72 0.11 -9.51 -14.59
N GLY A 73 1.19 -8.99 -14.01
CA GLY A 73 1.51 -9.17 -12.59
C GLY A 73 0.48 -8.51 -11.68
N PHE A 74 0.00 -7.32 -12.04
CA PHE A 74 -1.04 -6.62 -11.28
C PHE A 74 -2.38 -7.36 -11.32
N MET A 75 -2.80 -7.85 -12.48
CA MET A 75 -4.06 -8.58 -12.66
C MET A 75 -4.09 -9.95 -11.98
N ARG A 76 -2.93 -10.50 -11.61
CA ARG A 76 -2.81 -11.76 -10.88
C ARG A 76 -3.01 -11.64 -9.38
N ILE A 77 -3.03 -10.43 -8.81
CA ILE A 77 -3.28 -10.24 -7.37
C ILE A 77 -4.67 -10.76 -7.06
N HIS A 78 -4.77 -11.77 -6.18
CA HIS A 78 -6.01 -12.52 -5.90
C HIS A 78 -6.60 -13.28 -7.09
N GLY A 79 -5.82 -13.48 -8.15
CA GLY A 79 -6.20 -14.18 -9.37
C GLY A 79 -5.68 -15.61 -9.44
N ASN A 80 -5.90 -16.24 -10.60
CA ASN A 80 -5.37 -17.58 -10.87
C ASN A 80 -3.85 -17.54 -11.06
N ASP A 81 -3.16 -18.51 -10.45
CA ASP A 81 -1.71 -18.69 -10.59
C ASP A 81 -0.95 -17.40 -10.21
N GLU A 82 -1.35 -16.82 -9.07
CA GLU A 82 -0.69 -15.67 -8.45
C GLU A 82 0.77 -16.01 -8.17
N ARG A 83 1.69 -15.19 -8.70
CA ARG A 83 3.13 -15.38 -8.58
C ARG A 83 3.86 -14.07 -8.72
N ILE A 84 5.10 -14.08 -8.27
CA ILE A 84 6.00 -12.94 -8.35
C ILE A 84 7.42 -13.45 -8.65
N SER A 85 8.23 -12.65 -9.35
CA SER A 85 9.62 -13.02 -9.61
C SER A 85 10.45 -13.00 -8.33
N LEU A 86 11.44 -13.88 -8.23
CA LEU A 86 12.38 -13.87 -7.11
C LEU A 86 13.13 -12.54 -6.99
N ASP A 87 13.36 -11.84 -8.11
CA ASP A 87 14.00 -10.52 -8.10
C ASP A 87 13.10 -9.45 -7.48
N ASN A 88 11.79 -9.49 -7.72
CA ASN A 88 10.86 -8.61 -7.03
C ASN A 88 10.79 -8.92 -5.53
N VAL A 89 10.83 -10.19 -5.13
CA VAL A 89 10.87 -10.56 -3.70
C VAL A 89 12.13 -10.00 -3.03
N ARG A 90 13.31 -10.23 -3.62
CA ARG A 90 14.59 -9.75 -3.07
C ARG A 90 14.66 -8.23 -3.03
N ALA A 91 14.36 -7.56 -4.14
CA ALA A 91 14.42 -6.11 -4.24
C ALA A 91 13.36 -5.43 -3.37
N GLY A 92 12.16 -6.01 -3.28
CA GLY A 92 11.07 -5.51 -2.44
C GLY A 92 11.39 -5.63 -0.96
N ALA A 93 11.93 -6.76 -0.51
CA ALA A 93 12.40 -6.94 0.86
C ALA A 93 13.50 -5.91 1.21
N ARG A 94 14.48 -5.71 0.32
CA ARG A 94 15.53 -4.70 0.49
C ARG A 94 14.93 -3.29 0.60
N ALA A 95 13.98 -2.93 -0.24
CA ALA A 95 13.33 -1.62 -0.21
C ALA A 95 12.57 -1.39 1.11
N TYR A 96 11.87 -2.40 1.63
CA TYR A 96 11.23 -2.33 2.93
C TYR A 96 12.24 -2.14 4.07
N THR A 97 13.32 -2.92 4.09
CA THR A 97 14.35 -2.81 5.12
C THR A 97 14.99 -1.41 5.10
N GLU A 98 15.33 -0.89 3.92
CA GLU A 98 15.87 0.47 3.79
C GLU A 98 14.89 1.54 4.26
N LEU A 99 13.60 1.42 3.93
CA LEU A 99 12.57 2.33 4.41
C LEU A 99 12.53 2.33 5.95
N LEU A 100 12.45 1.14 6.56
CA LEU A 100 12.33 1.01 8.01
C LEU A 100 13.57 1.57 8.73
N LEU A 101 14.77 1.29 8.23
CA LEU A 101 16.00 1.84 8.78
C LEU A 101 16.07 3.36 8.64
N ALA A 102 15.64 3.91 7.50
CA ALA A 102 15.61 5.36 7.28
C ALA A 102 14.63 6.06 8.24
N VAL A 103 13.43 5.50 8.41
CA VAL A 103 12.42 6.05 9.32
C VAL A 103 12.85 5.94 10.79
N ALA A 104 13.50 4.84 11.18
CA ALA A 104 13.97 4.64 12.55
C ALA A 104 15.18 5.51 12.94
N ALA A 105 15.92 6.01 11.94
CA ALA A 105 17.08 6.88 12.15
C ALA A 105 16.73 8.39 12.18
N ALA A 106 15.49 8.75 11.85
CA ALA A 106 14.97 10.12 11.88
C ALA A 106 14.42 10.49 13.26
#